data_AF-Q31Q74-F1
#
_entry.id   AF-Q31Q74-F1
#
_cell.length_a   1.000
_cell.length_b   1.000
_cell.length_c   1.000
_cell.angle_alpha   90.00
_cell.angle_beta   90.00
_cell.angle_gamma   90.00
#
_symmetry.space_group_name_H-M   'P 1'
#
loop_
_entity.id
_entity.type
_entity.pdbx_description
1 polymer ?
#
loop_
_entity_poly.entity_id
_entity_poly.type
_entity_poly.pdbx_seq_one_letter_code
_entity_poly.pdbx_strand_id
1 'polypeptide(L)'
;MATPPKNPPSLRFPFLFLLVNTLMKNYAVPNIAALRKRTGLSQTQLANIVGVDPVTIRNWERGRSGLDWFVKLAKLCEALDCSPRDLVKDPDSESKKVPQTVNELFASF
;
A
#
# COMPACT_ATOMS: atom_id res chain seq x y z
N MET A 1 16.63 59.78 -0.86
CA MET A 1 16.17 58.63 -1.65
C MET A 1 17.03 57.42 -1.30
N ALA A 2 16.47 56.46 -0.56
CA ALA A 2 17.00 55.11 -0.44
C ALA A 2 15.80 54.18 -0.26
N THR A 3 15.52 53.33 -1.25
CA THR A 3 14.47 52.32 -1.18
C THR A 3 14.91 51.16 -0.28
N PRO A 4 14.01 50.53 0.50
CA PRO A 4 14.35 49.48 1.45
C PRO A 4 14.86 48.20 0.76
N PRO A 5 15.69 47.37 1.43
CA PRO A 5 16.19 46.12 0.88
C PRO A 5 15.06 45.11 0.64
N LYS A 6 15.06 44.49 -0.54
CA LYS A 6 14.13 43.43 -0.93
C LYS A 6 14.59 42.09 -0.32
N ASN A 7 13.64 41.42 0.33
CA ASN A 7 13.63 40.07 0.90
C ASN A 7 14.29 39.85 2.28
N PRO A 8 13.53 39.30 3.27
CA PRO A 8 14.08 38.87 4.55
C PRO A 8 14.87 37.55 4.40
N PRO A 9 15.85 37.28 5.31
CA PRO A 9 16.60 36.04 5.32
C PRO A 9 15.65 34.86 5.54
N SER A 10 15.65 33.91 4.60
CA SER A 10 14.94 32.65 4.75
C SER A 10 15.44 31.95 6.03
N LEU A 11 14.62 31.92 7.08
CA LEU A 11 14.85 31.03 8.21
C LEU A 11 14.69 29.59 7.73
N ARG A 12 15.77 29.02 7.23
CA ARG A 12 15.90 27.60 6.97
C ARG A 12 16.02 26.93 8.34
N PHE A 13 14.91 26.44 8.86
CA PHE A 13 14.84 25.60 10.07
C PHE A 13 14.92 24.11 9.67
N PRO A 14 16.11 23.51 9.48
CA PRO A 14 16.22 22.09 9.11
C PRO A 14 15.72 21.16 10.23
N PHE A 15 15.77 21.62 11.48
CA PHE A 15 15.32 20.82 12.62
C PHE A 15 13.81 20.81 12.81
N LEU A 16 13.11 21.92 12.51
CA LEU A 16 11.65 21.94 12.60
C LEU A 16 11.02 21.13 11.48
N PHE A 17 11.58 21.12 10.26
CA PHE A 17 11.09 20.27 9.18
C PHE A 17 11.28 18.78 9.49
N LEU A 18 12.42 18.37 10.06
CA LEU A 18 12.65 16.98 10.48
C LEU A 18 11.75 16.60 11.66
N LEU A 19 11.55 17.51 12.62
CA LEU A 19 10.71 17.31 13.78
C LEU A 19 9.22 17.26 13.39
N VAL A 20 8.75 18.13 12.51
CA VAL A 20 7.40 18.10 11.94
C VAL A 20 7.20 16.84 11.10
N ASN A 21 8.15 16.42 10.27
CA ASN A 21 8.02 15.18 9.50
C ASN A 21 8.08 13.91 10.39
N THR A 22 8.73 14.00 11.56
CA THR A 22 8.77 12.94 12.58
C THR A 22 7.50 12.91 13.43
N LEU A 23 6.94 14.07 13.78
CA LEU A 23 5.72 14.23 14.57
C LEU A 23 4.44 14.11 13.72
N MET A 24 4.53 14.38 12.41
CA MET A 24 3.51 14.14 11.39
C MET A 24 3.74 12.83 10.63
N LYS A 25 4.50 11.89 11.19
CA LYS A 25 4.36 10.48 10.78
C LYS A 25 2.92 10.11 11.07
N ASN A 26 2.07 10.18 10.04
CA ASN A 26 0.69 9.75 10.03
C ASN A 26 0.56 8.51 10.90
N TYR A 27 -0.06 8.66 12.07
CA TYR A 27 -0.46 7.55 12.92
C TYR A 27 -1.59 6.83 12.20
N ALA A 28 -1.26 6.18 11.08
CA ALA A 28 -2.14 5.22 10.47
C ALA A 28 -2.42 4.19 11.57
N VAL A 29 -3.68 4.06 11.94
CA VAL A 29 -4.10 3.04 12.89
C VAL A 29 -4.31 1.77 12.07
N PRO A 30 -3.61 0.66 12.40
CA PRO A 30 -3.75 -0.58 11.65
C PRO A 30 -5.16 -1.15 11.82
N ASN A 31 -5.89 -1.34 10.71
CA ASN A 31 -7.22 -1.96 10.71
C ASN A 31 -7.19 -3.47 10.40
N ILE A 32 -5.99 -4.04 10.22
CA ILE A 32 -5.79 -5.42 9.74
C ILE A 32 -6.41 -6.45 10.69
N ALA A 33 -6.27 -6.25 12.01
CA ALA A 33 -6.79 -7.18 13.01
C ALA A 33 -8.32 -7.25 13.00
N ALA A 34 -9.00 -6.12 12.81
CA ALA A 34 -10.46 -6.07 12.75
C ALA A 34 -10.97 -6.77 11.48
N LEU A 35 -10.34 -6.49 10.34
CA LEU A 35 -10.67 -7.13 9.05
C LEU A 35 -10.45 -8.65 9.11
N ARG A 36 -9.32 -9.11 9.65
CA ARG A 36 -9.04 -10.53 9.83
C ARG A 36 -10.06 -11.23 10.74
N LYS A 37 -10.40 -10.62 11.88
CA LYS A 37 -11.38 -11.18 12.81
C LYS A 37 -12.77 -11.31 12.17
N ARG A 38 -13.17 -10.34 11.34
CA ARG A 38 -14.44 -10.37 10.59
C ARG A 38 -14.54 -11.58 9.65
N THR A 39 -13.41 -12.08 9.15
CA THR A 39 -13.37 -13.28 8.28
C THR A 39 -13.11 -14.58 9.05
N GLY A 40 -13.07 -14.55 10.39
CA GLY A 40 -12.85 -15.73 11.22
C GLY A 40 -11.43 -16.30 11.18
N LEU A 41 -10.46 -15.59 10.60
CA LEU A 41 -9.09 -16.09 10.42
C LEU A 41 -8.23 -15.86 11.67
N SER A 42 -7.38 -16.83 12.01
CA SER A 42 -6.25 -16.66 12.93
C SER A 42 -5.11 -15.88 12.26
N GLN A 43 -4.18 -15.32 13.05
CA GLN A 43 -3.01 -14.63 12.50
C GLN A 43 -2.17 -15.55 11.61
N THR A 44 -1.96 -16.81 12.03
CA THR A 44 -1.23 -17.81 11.25
C THR A 44 -1.94 -18.16 9.95
N GLN A 45 -3.26 -18.32 9.95
CA GLN A 45 -4.02 -18.57 8.73
C GLN A 45 -3.89 -17.42 7.73
N LEU A 46 -4.02 -16.17 8.19
CA LEU A 46 -3.82 -15.01 7.33
C LEU A 46 -2.38 -14.96 6.78
N ALA A 47 -1.39 -15.26 7.61
CA ALA A 47 0.02 -15.27 7.21
C ALA A 47 0.27 -16.28 6.09
N ASN A 48 -0.27 -17.50 6.22
CA ASN A 48 -0.18 -18.54 5.21
C ASN A 48 -0.83 -18.14 3.87
N ILE A 49 -2.00 -17.48 3.91
CA ILE A 49 -2.70 -17.01 2.71
C ILE A 49 -1.90 -15.92 1.99
N VAL A 50 -1.28 -15.00 2.75
CA VAL A 50 -0.51 -13.88 2.21
C VAL A 50 0.91 -14.31 1.80
N GLY A 51 1.41 -15.44 2.31
CA GLY A 51 2.76 -15.92 2.06
C GLY A 51 3.83 -15.21 2.90
N VAL A 52 3.52 -14.85 4.14
CA VAL A 52 4.47 -14.19 5.07
C VAL A 52 4.54 -14.93 6.41
N ASP A 53 5.56 -14.62 7.22
CA ASP A 53 5.66 -15.15 8.58
C ASP A 53 4.54 -14.60 9.49
N PRO A 54 3.97 -15.39 10.42
CA PRO A 54 2.96 -14.91 11.37
C PRO A 54 3.39 -13.69 12.20
N VAL A 55 4.69 -13.54 12.49
CA VAL A 55 5.26 -12.36 13.17
C VAL A 55 5.09 -11.10 12.31
N THR A 56 5.15 -11.21 10.99
CA THR A 56 4.90 -10.08 10.07
C THR A 56 3.46 -9.60 10.18
N ILE A 57 2.48 -10.51 10.15
CA ILE A 57 1.06 -10.15 10.38
C ILE A 57 0.88 -9.51 11.76
N ARG A 58 1.48 -10.11 12.79
CA ARG A 58 1.46 -9.60 14.16
C ARG A 58 1.99 -8.16 14.26
N ASN A 59 3.07 -7.85 13.53
CA ASN A 59 3.70 -6.53 13.48
C ASN A 59 2.79 -5.53 12.77
N TRP A 60 2.27 -5.89 11.60
CA TRP A 60 1.33 -5.04 10.85
C TRP A 60 0.09 -4.70 11.69
N GLU A 61 -0.49 -5.68 12.41
CA GLU A 61 -1.64 -5.46 13.30
C GLU A 61 -1.33 -4.57 14.50
N ARG A 62 -0.08 -4.51 14.95
CA ARG A 62 0.37 -3.63 16.04
C ARG A 62 0.87 -2.27 15.54
N GLY A 63 0.79 -2.01 14.23
CA GLY A 63 1.30 -0.78 13.63
C GLY A 63 2.82 -0.69 13.70
N ARG A 64 3.49 -1.83 13.89
CA ARG A 64 4.95 -1.94 13.86
C ARG A 64 5.37 -2.27 12.44
N SER A 65 6.33 -1.53 11.91
CA SER A 65 7.05 -1.75 10.63
C SER A 65 6.20 -2.24 9.45
N GLY A 66 6.05 -1.42 8.41
CA GLY A 66 5.35 -1.78 7.16
C GLY A 66 4.01 -1.08 6.95
N LEU A 67 3.45 -0.42 7.97
CA LEU A 67 2.24 0.39 7.80
C LEU A 67 2.48 1.64 6.95
N ASP A 68 3.68 2.20 7.01
CA ASP A 68 4.10 3.30 6.15
C ASP A 68 4.10 2.89 4.67
N TRP A 69 4.44 1.63 4.37
CA TRP A 69 4.35 1.09 3.02
C TRP A 69 2.90 0.96 2.56
N PHE A 70 2.00 0.43 3.38
CA PHE A 70 0.57 0.36 3.03
C PHE A 70 -0.04 1.75 2.76
N VAL A 71 0.35 2.78 3.53
CA VAL A 71 -0.08 4.16 3.29
C VAL A 71 0.46 4.69 1.95
N LYS A 72 1.74 4.44 1.64
CA LYS A 72 2.34 4.84 0.36
C LYS A 72 1.67 4.11 -0.82
N LEU A 73 1.40 2.81 -0.66
CA LEU A 73 0.71 2.00 -1.66
C LEU A 73 -0.70 2.52 -1.94
N ALA A 74 -1.47 2.85 -0.89
CA ALA A 74 -2.80 3.43 -1.05
C ALA A 74 -2.75 4.76 -1.82
N LYS A 75 -1.83 5.66 -1.45
CA LYS A 75 -1.61 6.93 -2.17
C LYS A 75 -1.18 6.73 -3.62
N LEU A 76 -0.36 5.72 -3.88
CA LEU A 76 0.06 5.38 -5.23
C LEU A 76 -1.13 4.91 -6.08
N CYS A 77 -1.98 4.06 -5.52
CA CYS A 77 -3.21 3.59 -6.16
C CYS A 77 -4.18 4.75 -6.45
N GLU A 78 -4.38 5.66 -5.48
CA GLU A 78 -5.20 6.87 -5.65
C GLU A 78 -4.65 7.79 -6.75
N ALA A 79 -3.33 7.99 -6.80
CA ALA A 79 -2.68 8.86 -7.79
C ALA A 79 -2.72 8.30 -9.21
N LEU A 80 -2.81 6.98 -9.36
CA LEU A 80 -2.85 6.28 -10.65
C LEU A 80 -4.26 5.82 -11.04
N ASP A 81 -5.27 6.11 -10.21
CA ASP A 81 -6.65 5.61 -10.36
C ASP A 81 -6.71 4.11 -10.64
N CYS A 82 -5.99 3.32 -9.82
CA CYS A 82 -5.87 1.88 -10.00
C CYS A 82 -5.99 1.10 -8.69
N SER A 83 -6.14 -0.22 -8.77
CA SER A 83 -6.05 -1.11 -7.64
C SER A 83 -4.62 -1.63 -7.45
N PRO A 84 -4.25 -2.17 -6.26
CA PRO A 84 -2.92 -2.75 -6.05
C PRO A 84 -2.55 -3.90 -7.01
N ARG A 85 -3.55 -4.57 -7.60
CA ARG A 85 -3.31 -5.65 -8.57
C ARG A 85 -2.80 -5.14 -9.90
N ASP A 86 -3.17 -3.91 -10.27
CA ASP A 86 -2.78 -3.30 -11.55
C ASP A 86 -1.32 -2.84 -11.55
N LEU A 87 -0.69 -2.77 -10.37
CA LEU A 87 0.72 -2.39 -10.20
C LEU A 87 1.71 -3.50 -10.59
N VAL A 88 1.24 -4.73 -10.79
CA VAL A 88 2.08 -5.88 -11.16
C VAL A 88 1.57 -6.45 -12.47
N LYS A 89 2.46 -6.54 -13.46
CA LYS A 89 2.22 -7.33 -14.68
C LYS A 89 2.77 -8.73 -14.43
N ASP A 90 1.89 -9.73 -14.44
CA ASP A 90 2.33 -11.11 -14.47
C ASP A 90 2.80 -11.43 -15.89
N PRO A 91 4.09 -11.74 -16.12
CA PRO A 91 4.60 -12.07 -17.45
C PRO A 91 3.89 -13.29 -18.08
N ASP A 92 3.23 -14.12 -17.27
CA ASP A 92 2.52 -15.31 -17.74
C ASP A 92 1.02 -15.06 -18.02
N SER A 93 0.51 -13.84 -17.77
CA SER A 93 -0.91 -13.50 -17.96
C SER A 93 -1.33 -13.30 -19.43
N GLU A 94 -0.39 -13.15 -20.36
CA GLU A 94 -0.71 -13.08 -21.81
C GLU A 94 -0.93 -14.45 -22.47
N SER A 95 -0.61 -15.56 -21.80
CA SER A 95 -0.62 -16.92 -22.38
C SER A 95 -1.96 -17.67 -22.20
N LYS A 96 -2.78 -17.33 -21.21
CA LYS A 96 -4.10 -17.98 -21.03
C LYS A 96 -5.18 -17.23 -21.81
N LYS A 97 -5.17 -17.34 -23.14
CA LYS A 97 -6.42 -17.21 -23.90
C LYS A 97 -7.35 -18.31 -23.41
N VAL A 98 -8.28 -17.96 -22.53
CA VAL A 98 -9.47 -18.77 -22.27
C VAL A 98 -10.14 -18.99 -23.65
N PRO A 99 -10.39 -20.24 -24.09
CA PRO A 99 -11.10 -20.48 -25.34
C PRO A 99 -12.41 -19.69 -25.33
N GLN A 100 -12.56 -18.79 -26.30
CA GLN A 100 -13.58 -17.74 -26.27
C GLN A 100 -15.00 -18.22 -26.56
N THR A 101 -15.25 -19.52 -26.73
CA THR A 101 -16.63 -20.02 -26.88
C THR A 101 -16.76 -21.47 -26.45
N VAL A 102 -17.78 -21.73 -25.62
CA VAL A 102 -18.28 -23.09 -25.32
C VAL A 102 -18.61 -23.91 -26.58
N ASN A 103 -18.81 -23.24 -27.72
CA ASN A 103 -19.12 -23.86 -29.01
C ASN A 103 -18.00 -24.73 -29.59
N GLU A 104 -16.73 -24.51 -29.23
CA GLU A 104 -15.63 -25.35 -29.74
C GLU A 104 -15.47 -26.68 -28.98
N LEU A 105 -16.03 -26.79 -27.76
CA LEU A 105 -16.01 -28.02 -26.98
C LEU A 105 -17.04 -29.06 -27.45
N PHE A 106 -18.09 -28.62 -28.14
CA PHE A 106 -19.15 -29.49 -28.67
C PHE A 106 -18.95 -29.87 -30.14
N ALA A 107 -17.96 -29.28 -30.84
CA ALA A 107 -17.67 -29.59 -32.23
C ALA A 107 -16.87 -30.90 -32.44
N SER A 108 -16.50 -31.56 -31.35
CA SER A 108 -15.72 -32.81 -31.32
C SER A 108 -16.46 -33.98 -30.65
N PHE A 109 -17.77 -33.86 -30.44
CA PHE A 109 -18.66 -34.95 -30.04
C PHE A 109 -19.67 -35.27 -31.14
#